data_AF-A0A059WMD9-F1
#
_entry.id   AF-A0A059WMD9-F1
#
_cell.length_a   1.000
_cell.length_b   1.000
_cell.length_c   1.000
_cell.angle_alpha   90.00
_cell.angle_beta   90.00
_cell.angle_gamma   90.00
#
_symmetry.space_group_name_H-M   'P 1'
#
loop_
_entity.id
_entity.type
_entity.pdbx_description
1 polymer ?
#
loop_
_entity_poly.entity_id
_entity_poly.type
_entity_poly.pdbx_seq_one_letter_code
_entity_poly.pdbx_strand_id
1 'polypeptide(L)'
;VSLVYRPFPLSFHKHAFDAAMAADCVFRQKGSTAFWKYADSLMAANDLSSKRMLTLAKKQKVSVSKFNACITNPDLSKAMEANVYNANLLQMEGTPTTFVVNRLTKKQEIVTGSVAEDVLQNVINEVKKK
;
A
#
# COMPACT_ATOMS: atom_id res chain seq x y z
N VAL A 1 9.51 13.32 7.96
CA VAL A 1 8.34 12.91 7.15
C VAL A 1 8.01 11.49 7.54
N SER A 2 6.73 11.12 7.59
CA SER A 2 6.30 9.74 7.81
C SER A 2 5.48 9.30 6.61
N LEU A 3 5.71 8.09 6.11
CA LEU A 3 4.98 7.52 4.98
C LEU A 3 3.93 6.53 5.49
N VAL A 4 2.69 6.71 5.05
CA VAL A 4 1.59 5.78 5.31
C VAL A 4 1.16 5.19 3.97
N TYR A 5 1.26 3.87 3.84
CA TYR A 5 0.77 3.16 2.68
C TYR A 5 -0.74 2.91 2.83
N ARG A 6 -1.52 3.27 1.81
CA ARG A 6 -2.96 2.98 1.72
C ARG A 6 -3.20 2.20 0.43
N PRO A 7 -3.49 0.89 0.50
CA PRO A 7 -3.72 0.11 -0.71
C PRO A 7 -5.01 0.57 -1.39
N PHE A 8 -4.92 0.87 -2.69
CA PHE A 8 -6.06 1.12 -3.56
C PHE A 8 -5.97 0.17 -4.77
N PRO A 9 -6.32 -1.13 -4.59
CA PRO A 9 -6.23 -2.10 -5.67
C PRO A 9 -7.29 -1.82 -6.73
N LEU A 10 -6.88 -1.24 -7.86
CA LEU A 10 -7.77 -0.94 -8.99
C LEU A 10 -8.28 -2.25 -9.61
N SER A 11 -9.58 -2.33 -9.87
CA SER A 11 -10.27 -3.56 -10.27
C SER A 11 -9.80 -4.15 -11.61
N PHE A 12 -9.24 -3.31 -12.48
CA PHE A 12 -8.69 -3.75 -13.77
C PHE A 12 -7.28 -4.36 -13.66
N HIS A 13 -6.67 -4.37 -12.46
CA HIS A 13 -5.44 -5.11 -12.18
C HIS A 13 -5.75 -6.45 -11.51
N LYS A 14 -5.72 -7.53 -12.30
CA LYS A 14 -6.06 -8.90 -11.91
C LYS A 14 -5.54 -9.33 -10.52
N HIS A 15 -4.31 -8.97 -10.18
CA HIS A 15 -3.65 -9.43 -8.95
C HIS A 15 -3.51 -8.35 -7.87
N ALA A 16 -4.03 -7.13 -8.08
CA ALA A 16 -3.79 -6.02 -7.15
C ALA A 16 -4.42 -6.26 -5.78
N PHE A 17 -5.63 -6.81 -5.74
CA PHE A 17 -6.33 -7.09 -4.49
C PHE A 17 -5.58 -8.14 -3.65
N ASP A 18 -5.25 -9.29 -4.27
CA ASP A 18 -4.50 -10.36 -3.61
C ASP A 18 -3.11 -9.91 -3.16
N ALA A 19 -2.41 -9.12 -3.99
CA ALA A 19 -1.09 -8.58 -3.65
C ALA A 19 -1.15 -7.63 -2.45
N ALA A 20 -2.19 -6.79 -2.38
CA ALA A 20 -2.42 -5.90 -1.26
C ALA A 20 -2.72 -6.68 0.03
N MET A 21 -3.57 -7.72 -0.03
CA MET A 21 -3.84 -8.59 1.11
C MET A 21 -2.58 -9.33 1.57
N ALA A 22 -1.81 -9.88 0.63
CA ALA A 22 -0.56 -10.56 0.93
C ALA A 22 0.45 -9.62 1.61
N ALA A 23 0.54 -8.37 1.17
CA ALA A 23 1.42 -7.37 1.77
C ALA A 23 0.97 -7.03 3.20
N ASP A 24 -0.32 -6.86 3.44
CA ASP A 24 -0.86 -6.64 4.79
C ASP A 24 -0.59 -7.86 5.71
N CYS A 25 -0.66 -9.08 5.19
CA CYS A 25 -0.30 -10.28 5.95
C CYS A 25 1.18 -10.32 6.34
N VAL A 26 2.09 -9.87 5.46
CA VAL A 26 3.51 -9.72 5.81
C VAL A 26 3.68 -8.64 6.88
N PHE A 27 3.01 -7.50 6.73
CA PHE A 27 3.04 -6.41 7.71
C PHE A 27 2.58 -6.88 9.09
N ARG A 28 1.44 -7.56 9.19
CA ARG A 28 0.90 -8.07 10.47
C ARG A 28 1.85 -9.04 11.18
N GLN A 29 2.60 -9.85 10.44
CA GLN A 29 3.52 -10.82 11.03
C GLN A 29 4.91 -10.25 11.34
N LYS A 30 5.39 -9.30 10.55
CA LYS A 30 6.82 -8.93 10.52
C LYS A 30 7.09 -7.43 10.53
N GLY A 31 6.05 -6.60 10.56
CA GLY A 31 6.13 -5.16 10.66
C GLY A 31 6.59 -4.45 9.38
N SER A 32 6.76 -3.14 9.49
CA SER A 32 6.99 -2.24 8.35
C SER A 32 8.24 -2.57 7.53
N THR A 33 9.34 -2.98 8.18
CA THR A 33 10.59 -3.30 7.46
C THR A 33 10.40 -4.48 6.50
N ALA A 34 9.67 -5.52 6.92
CA ALA A 34 9.38 -6.66 6.07
C ALA A 34 8.31 -6.34 5.02
N PHE A 35 7.33 -5.50 5.37
CA PHE A 35 6.32 -5.00 4.45
C PHE A 35 6.97 -4.31 3.25
N TRP A 36 7.85 -3.34 3.46
CA TRP A 36 8.46 -2.58 2.35
C TRP A 36 9.31 -3.48 1.45
N LYS A 37 10.15 -4.35 2.03
CA LYS A 37 10.91 -5.35 1.26
C LYS A 37 10.00 -6.28 0.43
N TYR A 38 8.83 -6.63 0.97
CA TYR A 38 7.86 -7.45 0.27
C TYR A 38 7.13 -6.68 -0.83
N ALA A 39 6.72 -5.44 -0.58
CA ALA A 39 6.12 -4.55 -1.57
C ALA A 39 7.05 -4.33 -2.77
N ASP A 40 8.33 -4.04 -2.52
CA ASP A 40 9.35 -3.93 -3.58
C ASP A 40 9.47 -5.23 -4.37
N SER A 41 9.45 -6.37 -3.68
CA SER A 41 9.52 -7.68 -4.31
C SER A 41 8.31 -7.99 -5.19
N LEU A 42 7.11 -7.52 -4.80
CA LEU A 42 5.90 -7.65 -5.61
C LEU A 42 5.96 -6.77 -6.85
N MET A 43 6.37 -5.51 -6.69
CA MET A 43 6.51 -4.56 -7.81
C MET A 43 7.55 -5.03 -8.85
N ALA A 44 8.63 -5.66 -8.39
CA ALA A 44 9.67 -6.20 -9.26
C ALA A 44 9.36 -7.60 -9.84
N ALA A 45 8.23 -8.22 -9.48
CA ALA A 45 7.90 -9.56 -9.93
C ALA A 45 7.17 -9.56 -11.29
N ASN A 46 7.62 -10.43 -12.20
CA ASN A 46 6.93 -10.67 -13.47
C ASN A 46 5.68 -11.56 -13.34
N ASP A 47 5.45 -12.13 -12.15
CA ASP A 47 4.30 -12.99 -11.84
C ASP A 47 3.82 -12.66 -10.43
N LEU A 48 2.49 -12.59 -10.28
CA LEU A 48 1.79 -12.34 -9.03
C LEU A 48 0.78 -13.45 -8.71
N SER A 49 1.03 -14.67 -9.20
CA SER A 49 0.31 -15.86 -8.76
C SER A 49 0.41 -16.06 -7.24
N SER A 50 -0.60 -16.71 -6.64
CA SER A 50 -0.61 -16.98 -5.19
C SER A 50 0.65 -17.75 -4.73
N LYS A 51 1.15 -18.68 -5.56
CA LYS A 51 2.40 -19.41 -5.31
C LYS A 51 3.61 -18.46 -5.27
N ARG A 52 3.68 -17.51 -6.20
CA ARG A 52 4.78 -16.54 -6.26
C ARG A 52 4.73 -15.56 -5.09
N MET A 53 3.54 -15.03 -4.77
CA MET A 53 3.34 -14.17 -3.59
C MET A 53 3.78 -14.87 -2.30
N LEU A 54 3.35 -16.11 -2.06
CA LEU A 54 3.80 -16.88 -0.90
C LEU A 54 5.33 -17.11 -0.90
N THR A 55 5.92 -17.36 -2.07
CA THR A 55 7.38 -17.53 -2.20
C THR A 55 8.13 -16.25 -1.81
N LEU A 56 7.65 -15.09 -2.26
CA LEU A 56 8.21 -13.79 -1.89
C LEU A 56 8.01 -13.50 -0.39
N ALA A 57 6.86 -13.89 0.18
CA ALA A 57 6.55 -13.66 1.59
C ALA A 57 7.46 -14.49 2.50
N LYS A 58 7.75 -15.74 2.10
CA LYS A 58 8.72 -16.62 2.79
C LYS A 58 10.11 -16.01 2.91
N LYS A 59 10.56 -15.20 1.93
CA LYS A 59 11.84 -14.47 2.02
C LYS A 59 11.87 -13.48 3.19
N GLN A 60 10.71 -13.00 3.62
CA GLN A 60 10.55 -12.15 4.81
C GLN A 60 10.38 -12.96 6.10
N LYS A 61 10.64 -14.27 6.06
CA LYS A 61 10.57 -15.19 7.21
C LYS A 61 9.18 -15.25 7.87
N VAL A 62 8.11 -15.09 7.10
CA VAL A 62 6.73 -15.31 7.58
C VAL A 62 6.49 -16.79 7.87
N SER A 63 5.60 -17.07 8.82
CA SER A 63 5.04 -18.42 8.98
C SER A 63 4.02 -18.66 7.87
N VAL A 64 4.19 -19.77 7.16
CA VAL A 64 3.29 -20.16 6.05
C VAL A 64 1.86 -20.38 6.56
N SER A 65 1.70 -21.06 7.70
CA SER A 65 0.36 -21.31 8.26
C SER A 65 -0.32 -20.01 8.65
N LYS A 66 0.40 -19.08 9.30
CA LYS A 66 -0.13 -17.76 9.65
C LYS A 66 -0.42 -16.90 8.42
N PHE A 67 0.38 -17.03 7.36
CA PHE A 67 0.15 -16.29 6.11
C PHE A 67 -1.11 -16.78 5.41
N ASN A 68 -1.27 -18.11 5.27
CA ASN A 68 -2.45 -18.71 4.67
C ASN A 68 -3.73 -18.38 5.46
N ALA A 69 -3.67 -18.44 6.80
CA ALA A 69 -4.81 -18.04 7.63
C ALA A 69 -5.15 -16.54 7.50
N CYS A 70 -4.14 -15.69 7.32
CA CYS A 70 -4.33 -14.26 7.16
C CYS A 70 -4.95 -13.90 5.80
N ILE A 71 -4.45 -14.48 4.70
CA ILE A 71 -4.89 -14.11 3.35
C ILE A 71 -6.32 -14.60 3.06
N THR A 72 -6.82 -15.57 3.82
CA THR A 72 -8.22 -16.02 3.74
C THR A 72 -9.12 -15.36 4.79
N ASN A 73 -8.63 -14.40 5.56
CA ASN A 73 -9.41 -13.76 6.60
C ASN A 73 -10.43 -12.78 5.97
N PRO A 74 -11.75 -12.97 6.18
CA PRO A 74 -12.77 -12.08 5.63
C PRO A 74 -12.64 -10.63 6.13
N ASP A 75 -12.12 -10.41 7.34
CA ASP A 75 -11.93 -9.06 7.87
C ASP A 75 -10.80 -8.31 7.15
N LEU A 76 -9.82 -9.04 6.61
CA LEU A 76 -8.79 -8.45 5.76
C LEU A 76 -9.39 -8.01 4.41
N SER A 77 -10.25 -8.84 3.81
CA SER A 77 -10.98 -8.46 2.59
C SER A 77 -11.81 -7.19 2.82
N LYS A 78 -12.60 -7.16 3.90
CA LYS A 78 -13.41 -5.99 4.27
C LYS A 78 -12.57 -4.73 4.49
N ALA A 79 -11.40 -4.86 5.14
CA ALA A 79 -10.49 -3.73 5.32
C ALA A 79 -9.95 -3.21 3.97
N MET A 80 -9.70 -4.11 3.01
CA MET A 80 -9.25 -3.75 1.67
C MET A 80 -10.36 -3.07 0.86
N GLU A 81 -11.57 -3.60 0.91
CA GLU A 81 -12.77 -3.02 0.32
C GLU A 81 -13.07 -1.63 0.91
N ALA A 82 -12.89 -1.44 2.21
CA ALA A 82 -13.03 -0.14 2.85
C ALA A 82 -12.01 0.88 2.34
N ASN A 83 -10.77 0.48 2.05
CA ASN A 83 -9.78 1.38 1.44
C ASN A 83 -10.20 1.78 0.02
N VAL A 84 -10.69 0.83 -0.79
CA VAL A 84 -11.23 1.10 -2.13
C VAL A 84 -12.42 2.07 -2.06
N TYR A 85 -13.35 1.82 -1.15
CA TYR A 85 -14.50 2.69 -0.93
C TYR A 85 -14.09 4.12 -0.54
N ASN A 86 -13.14 4.26 0.40
CA ASN A 86 -12.63 5.56 0.82
C ASN A 86 -11.92 6.30 -0.33
N ALA A 87 -11.16 5.59 -1.17
CA ALA A 87 -10.53 6.19 -2.35
C ALA A 87 -11.57 6.72 -3.34
N ASN A 88 -12.67 5.98 -3.54
CA ASN A 88 -13.78 6.41 -4.39
C ASN A 88 -14.51 7.63 -3.81
N LEU A 89 -14.72 7.69 -2.49
CA LEU A 89 -15.29 8.88 -1.83
C LEU A 89 -14.41 10.12 -2.00
N LEU A 90 -13.09 9.93 -2.05
CA LEU A 90 -12.12 10.98 -2.33
C LEU A 90 -11.98 11.28 -3.84
N GLN A 91 -12.79 10.65 -4.69
CA GLN A 91 -12.75 10.81 -6.15
C GLN A 91 -11.36 10.57 -6.74
N MET A 92 -10.60 9.62 -6.16
CA MET A 92 -9.28 9.27 -6.66
C MET A 92 -9.40 8.57 -8.02
N GLU A 93 -8.75 9.14 -9.04
CA GLU A 93 -8.82 8.63 -10.41
C GLU A 93 -7.71 7.61 -10.76
N GLY A 94 -6.71 7.46 -9.90
CA GLY A 94 -5.61 6.55 -10.18
C GLY A 94 -4.57 6.41 -9.07
N THR A 95 -3.58 5.56 -9.34
CA THR A 95 -2.43 5.32 -8.47
C THR A 95 -1.11 5.56 -9.21
N PRO A 96 -0.04 6.05 -8.55
CA PRO A 96 -0.06 6.55 -7.18
C PRO A 96 -0.78 7.90 -7.08
N THR A 97 -1.42 8.14 -5.94
CA THR A 97 -1.93 9.45 -5.51
C THR A 97 -1.45 9.65 -4.08
N THR A 98 -0.80 10.79 -3.81
CA THR A 98 -0.14 11.09 -2.54
C THR A 98 -0.85 12.24 -1.84
N PHE A 99 -1.22 12.03 -0.59
CA PHE A 99 -1.73 13.09 0.29
C PHE A 99 -0.60 13.57 1.19
N VAL A 100 -0.18 14.82 1.02
CA VAL A 100 0.82 15.47 1.87
C VAL A 100 0.09 16.23 2.97
N VAL A 101 0.16 15.76 4.21
CA VAL A 101 -0.65 16.28 5.32
C VAL A 101 0.23 16.83 6.44
N ASN A 102 -0.01 18.08 6.84
CA ASN A 102 0.50 18.65 8.07
C ASN A 102 -0.43 18.29 9.23
N ARG A 103 0.00 17.38 10.11
CA ARG A 103 -0.84 16.92 11.23
C ARG A 103 -1.16 18.01 12.26
N LEU A 104 -0.32 19.05 12.35
CA LEU A 104 -0.50 20.16 13.28
C LEU A 104 -1.48 21.19 12.73
N THR A 105 -1.23 21.72 11.52
CA THR A 105 -2.04 22.79 10.92
C THR A 105 -3.27 22.28 10.17
N LYS A 106 -3.35 20.96 9.91
CA LYS A 106 -4.36 20.31 9.06
C LYS A 106 -4.30 20.71 7.59
N LYS A 107 -3.31 21.52 7.18
CA LYS A 107 -3.05 21.80 5.77
C LYS A 107 -2.74 20.48 5.04
N GLN A 108 -3.31 20.32 3.86
CA GLN A 108 -3.08 19.16 3.02
C GLN A 108 -3.00 19.57 1.55
N GLU A 109 -2.18 18.84 0.80
CA GLU A 109 -2.09 18.94 -0.66
C GLU A 109 -2.16 17.54 -1.26
N ILE A 110 -2.77 17.43 -2.45
CA ILE A 110 -2.90 16.17 -3.18
C ILE A 110 -1.98 16.21 -4.40
N VAL A 111 -1.18 15.18 -4.56
CA VAL A 111 -0.28 15.00 -5.70
C VAL A 111 -0.66 13.73 -6.44
N THR A 112 -1.18 13.89 -7.65
CA THR A 112 -1.60 12.78 -8.51
C THR A 112 -0.47 12.35 -9.45
N GLY A 113 -0.26 11.03 -9.57
CA GLY A 113 0.74 10.44 -10.46
C GLY A 113 2.12 10.27 -9.83
N SER A 114 3.00 9.58 -10.57
CA SER A 114 4.40 9.40 -10.19
C SER A 114 5.20 10.64 -10.59
N VAL A 115 5.32 11.59 -9.67
CA VAL A 115 6.09 12.83 -9.87
C VAL A 115 7.55 12.66 -9.49
N ALA A 116 8.40 13.57 -9.98
CA ALA A 116 9.79 13.65 -9.58
C ALA A 116 9.92 14.04 -8.09
N GLU A 117 11.06 13.70 -7.49
CA GLU A 117 11.33 13.93 -6.07
C GLU A 117 11.25 15.42 -5.68
N ASP A 118 11.78 16.29 -6.53
CA ASP A 118 11.78 17.74 -6.33
C ASP A 118 10.36 18.33 -6.28
N VAL A 119 9.46 17.85 -7.12
CA VAL A 119 8.03 18.22 -7.10
C VAL A 119 7.42 17.87 -5.74
N LEU A 120 7.62 16.63 -5.27
CA LEU A 120 7.08 16.20 -3.98
C LEU A 120 7.72 16.99 -2.82
N GLN A 121 9.03 17.26 -2.90
CA GLN A 121 9.76 18.02 -1.90
C GLN A 121 9.25 19.47 -1.79
N ASN A 122 8.92 20.10 -2.92
CA ASN A 122 8.32 21.43 -2.96
C ASN A 122 6.94 21.44 -2.29
N VAL A 123 6.07 20.48 -2.60
CA VAL A 123 4.76 20.36 -1.96
C VAL A 123 4.89 20.16 -0.44
N ILE A 124 5.82 19.31 0.00
CA ILE A 124 6.11 19.12 1.43
C ILE A 124 6.54 20.44 2.09
N ASN A 125 7.38 21.23 1.43
CA ASN A 125 7.84 22.51 1.97
C ASN A 125 6.69 23.51 2.08
N GLU A 126 5.79 23.58 1.09
CA GLU A 126 4.60 24.43 1.13
C GLU A 126 3.61 24.02 2.22
N VAL A 127 3.39 22.72 2.42
CA VAL A 127 2.49 22.19 3.47
C VAL A 127 3.06 22.40 4.89
N LYS A 128 4.39 22.46 5.03
CA LYS A 128 5.07 22.70 6.31
C LYS A 128 5.00 24.15 6.79
N LYS A 129 4.80 25.12 5.90
CA LYS A 129 4.67 26.53 6.29
C LYS A 129 3.53 26.67 7.30
N LYS A 130 3.79 27.44 8.36
CA LYS A 130 2.83 27.71 9.43
C LYS A 130 1.76 28.68 8.95
#